data_AF-A0A9P1D845-F1
#
_entry.id   AF-A0A9P1D845-F1
#
_cell.length_a   1.000
_cell.length_b   1.000
_cell.length_c   1.000
_cell.angle_alpha   90.00
_cell.angle_beta   90.00
_cell.angle_gamma   90.00
#
_symmetry.space_group_name_H-M   'P 1'
#
loop_
_entity.id
_entity.type
_entity.pdbx_description
1 polymer ?
#
loop_
_entity_poly.entity_id
_entity_poly.type
_entity_poly.pdbx_seq_one_letter_code
_entity_poly.pdbx_strand_id
1 'polypeptide(L)'
;MGNACSEGCYQMLGGGSAQVTELRACKKELKELIETRNCHPILVRLAWHDSGTYDQRIKEWPQCGGANGAIRFDPEMNMGANAGLDKARGYLQKIHEALGFWWYLPW
;
A
#
# COMPACT_ATOMS: atom_id res chain seq x y z
N MET A 1 -7.54 16.29 -17.52
CA MET A 1 -6.58 15.36 -16.91
C MET A 1 -7.16 14.92 -15.57
N GLY A 2 -7.75 13.72 -15.49
CA GLY A 2 -8.22 13.17 -14.22
C GLY A 2 -7.02 12.78 -13.37
N ASN A 3 -6.96 13.25 -12.12
CA ASN A 3 -5.90 12.84 -11.21
C ASN A 3 -6.12 11.37 -10.80
N ALA A 4 -5.03 10.62 -10.57
CA ALA A 4 -5.05 9.22 -10.16
C ALA A 4 -5.73 8.97 -8.79
N CYS A 5 -6.25 10.03 -8.17
CA CYS A 5 -6.92 10.04 -6.87
C CYS A 5 -8.38 10.53 -6.98
N SER A 6 -8.92 10.58 -8.21
CA SER A 6 -10.28 11.01 -8.52
C SER A 6 -11.31 9.89 -8.29
N GLU A 7 -12.57 10.28 -8.13
CA GLU A 7 -13.70 9.34 -8.09
C GLU A 7 -13.76 8.43 -9.33
N GLY A 8 -13.21 8.87 -10.46
CA GLY A 8 -13.11 8.06 -11.68
C GLY A 8 -12.30 6.78 -11.50
N CYS A 9 -11.27 6.77 -10.65
CA CYS A 9 -10.48 5.56 -10.38
C CYS A 9 -11.30 4.47 -9.67
N TYR A 10 -12.23 4.87 -8.80
CA TYR A 10 -13.12 3.92 -8.13
C TYR A 10 -14.20 3.34 -9.06
N GLN A 11 -14.61 4.09 -10.10
CA GLN A 11 -15.57 3.59 -11.08
C GLN A 11 -15.03 2.40 -11.88
N MET A 12 -13.73 2.41 -12.19
CA MET A 12 -13.05 1.28 -12.85
C MET A 12 -13.03 0.00 -11.98
N LEU A 13 -13.21 0.14 -10.67
CA LEU A 13 -13.28 -0.95 -9.68
C LEU A 13 -14.72 -1.35 -9.32
N GLY A 14 -15.70 -0.85 -10.06
CA GLY A 14 -17.12 -1.18 -9.86
C GLY A 14 -17.89 -0.19 -8.96
N GLY A 15 -17.37 1.01 -8.67
CA GLY A 15 -18.07 2.23 -8.22
C GLY A 15 -18.79 2.23 -6.85
N GLY A 16 -19.36 1.09 -6.45
CA GLY A 16 -20.12 0.86 -5.23
C GLY A 16 -19.94 -0.56 -4.67
N SER A 17 -18.88 -1.25 -5.07
CA SER A 17 -18.50 -2.54 -4.48
C SER A 17 -18.04 -2.37 -3.03
N ALA A 18 -18.09 -3.46 -2.25
CA ALA A 18 -17.57 -3.46 -0.88
C ALA A 18 -16.10 -3.00 -0.86
N GLN A 19 -15.29 -3.48 -1.81
CA GLN A 19 -13.87 -3.13 -1.96
C GLN A 19 -13.66 -1.62 -2.18
N VAL A 20 -14.50 -0.97 -3.00
CA VAL A 20 -14.40 0.48 -3.21
C VAL A 20 -14.73 1.25 -1.92
N THR A 21 -15.73 0.77 -1.16
CA THR A 21 -16.09 1.37 0.14
C THR A 21 -14.94 1.26 1.14
N GLU A 22 -14.28 0.12 1.18
CA GLU A 22 -13.11 -0.16 2.00
C GLU A 22 -11.91 0.69 1.61
N LEU A 23 -11.61 0.83 0.32
CA LEU A 23 -10.54 1.70 -0.18
C LEU A 23 -10.79 3.17 0.18
N ARG A 24 -12.05 3.62 0.13
CA ARG A 24 -12.41 4.99 0.56
C ARG A 24 -12.19 5.18 2.06
N ALA A 25 -12.55 4.20 2.90
CA ALA A 25 -12.28 4.24 4.33
C ALA A 25 -10.77 4.25 4.61
N CYS A 26 -10.01 3.38 3.93
CA CYS A 26 -8.55 3.34 4.01
C CYS A 26 -7.91 4.68 3.63
N LYS A 27 -8.34 5.30 2.52
CA LYS A 27 -7.87 6.62 2.09
C LYS A 27 -8.12 7.70 3.15
N LYS A 28 -9.27 7.65 3.83
CA LYS A 28 -9.60 8.59 4.90
C LYS A 28 -8.67 8.43 6.10
N GLU A 29 -8.51 7.21 6.61
CA GLU A 29 -7.61 6.92 7.75
C GLU A 29 -6.15 7.25 7.43
N LEU A 30 -5.71 6.94 6.21
CA LEU A 30 -4.35 7.24 5.76
C LEU A 30 -4.09 8.74 5.72
N LYS A 31 -5.08 9.54 5.28
CA LYS A 31 -4.98 11.01 5.27
C LYS A 31 -4.83 11.56 6.69
N GLU A 32 -5.66 11.11 7.62
CA GLU A 32 -5.58 11.52 9.03
C GLU A 32 -4.22 11.14 9.65
N LEU A 33 -3.74 9.92 9.42
CA LEU A 33 -2.41 9.48 9.86
C LEU A 33 -1.30 10.40 9.32
N ILE A 34 -1.36 10.73 8.04
CA ILE A 34 -0.37 11.54 7.36
C ILE A 34 -0.31 12.95 7.95
N GLU A 35 -1.47 13.58 8.16
CA GLU A 35 -1.61 14.93 8.74
C GLU A 35 -1.16 14.96 10.21
N THR A 36 -1.48 13.92 10.98
CA THR A 36 -1.13 13.84 12.42
C THR A 36 0.33 13.47 12.69
N ARG A 37 0.93 12.61 11.87
CA ARG A 37 2.29 12.08 12.10
C ARG A 37 3.36 12.70 11.22
N ASN A 38 2.98 13.54 10.24
CA ASN A 38 3.88 14.11 9.24
C ASN A 38 4.73 13.03 8.53
N CYS A 39 4.13 11.88 8.26
CA CYS A 39 4.82 10.71 7.73
C CYS A 39 4.80 10.60 6.19
N HIS A 40 4.46 11.69 5.49
CA HIS A 40 4.43 11.73 4.01
C HIS A 40 5.67 11.11 3.34
N PRO A 41 6.93 11.49 3.71
CA PRO A 41 8.09 11.02 2.98
C PRO A 41 8.34 9.52 3.15
N ILE A 42 8.09 8.97 4.33
CA ILE A 42 8.36 7.55 4.61
C ILE A 42 7.31 6.62 3.97
N LEU A 43 6.06 7.07 3.86
CA LEU A 43 5.02 6.32 3.16
C LEU A 43 5.25 6.32 1.65
N VAL A 44 5.66 7.46 1.07
CA VAL A 44 6.05 7.53 -0.35
C VAL A 44 7.26 6.64 -0.62
N ARG A 45 8.27 6.68 0.26
CA ARG A 45 9.44 5.79 0.15
C ARG A 45 9.03 4.32 0.22
N LEU A 46 8.18 3.92 1.16
CA LEU A 46 7.71 2.54 1.26
C LEU A 46 7.03 2.07 -0.04
N ALA A 47 6.10 2.87 -0.58
CA ALA A 47 5.39 2.56 -1.82
C ALA A 47 6.34 2.47 -3.04
N TRP A 48 7.34 3.35 -3.10
CA TRP A 48 8.39 3.30 -4.11
C TRP A 48 9.21 2.01 -4.02
N HIS A 49 9.63 1.62 -2.82
CA HIS A 49 10.46 0.44 -2.62
C HIS A 49 9.74 -0.86 -2.97
N ASP A 50 8.47 -1.02 -2.60
CA ASP A 50 7.65 -2.18 -3.01
C ASP A 50 7.54 -2.25 -4.54
N SER A 51 7.17 -1.12 -5.17
CA SER A 51 7.01 -1.04 -6.63
C SER A 51 8.32 -1.22 -7.39
N GLY A 52 9.45 -0.82 -6.79
CA GLY A 52 10.78 -0.79 -7.42
C GLY A 52 11.41 -2.16 -7.61
N THR A 53 10.81 -3.24 -7.09
CA THR A 53 11.29 -4.62 -7.27
C THR A 53 10.86 -5.23 -8.62
N TYR A 54 10.07 -4.51 -9.44
CA TYR A 54 9.54 -5.03 -10.70
C TYR A 54 10.61 -5.32 -11.76
N ASP A 55 10.60 -6.53 -12.32
CA ASP A 55 11.41 -6.94 -13.48
C ASP A 55 10.53 -7.34 -14.67
N GLN A 56 10.52 -6.51 -15.72
CA GLN A 56 9.75 -6.72 -16.94
C GLN A 56 10.10 -8.00 -17.73
N ARG A 57 11.25 -8.61 -17.45
CA ARG A 57 11.71 -9.83 -18.12
C ARG A 57 10.99 -11.07 -17.57
N ILE A 58 10.58 -11.03 -16.31
CA ILE A 58 9.81 -12.09 -15.65
C ILE A 58 8.33 -11.86 -15.96
N LYS A 59 7.62 -12.91 -16.41
CA LYS A 59 6.22 -12.78 -16.85
C LYS A 59 5.23 -13.22 -15.77
N GLU A 60 5.67 -14.08 -14.88
CA GLU A 60 4.87 -14.71 -13.85
C GLU A 60 4.70 -13.78 -12.65
N TRP A 61 3.45 -13.61 -12.22
CA TRP A 61 3.13 -12.94 -10.96
C TRP A 61 3.00 -14.00 -9.84
N PRO A 62 3.54 -13.76 -8.62
CA PRO A 62 4.18 -12.54 -8.13
C PRO A 62 5.71 -12.45 -8.35
N GLN A 63 6.32 -13.39 -9.07
CA GLN A 63 7.78 -13.49 -9.23
C GLN A 63 8.41 -12.28 -9.94
N CYS A 64 7.65 -11.59 -10.78
CA CYS A 64 8.09 -10.36 -11.42
C CYS A 64 8.28 -9.18 -10.47
N GLY A 65 7.95 -9.31 -9.18
CA GLY A 65 8.05 -8.22 -8.20
C GLY A 65 7.01 -7.13 -8.44
N GLY A 66 7.32 -5.92 -8.00
CA GLY A 66 6.45 -4.75 -8.08
C GLY A 66 5.49 -4.63 -6.91
N ALA A 67 4.45 -3.81 -7.08
CA ALA A 67 3.48 -3.45 -6.04
C ALA A 67 2.56 -4.62 -5.65
N ASN A 68 3.13 -5.64 -5.03
CA ASN A 68 2.46 -6.86 -4.54
C ASN A 68 2.43 -6.92 -3.00
N GLY A 69 3.02 -5.92 -2.33
CA GLY A 69 3.08 -5.78 -0.89
C GLY A 69 4.07 -6.71 -0.21
N ALA A 70 4.97 -7.39 -0.94
CA ALA A 70 5.95 -8.30 -0.36
C ALA A 70 6.87 -7.61 0.66
N ILE A 71 7.08 -6.29 0.52
CA ILE A 71 7.83 -5.45 1.46
C ILE A 71 7.32 -5.52 2.91
N ARG A 72 6.08 -5.97 3.17
CA ARG A 72 5.55 -6.12 4.53
C ARG A 72 6.20 -7.26 5.31
N PHE A 73 6.75 -8.26 4.62
CA PHE A 73 7.36 -9.43 5.22
C PHE A 73 8.85 -9.23 5.52
N ASP A 74 9.31 -9.86 6.60
CA ASP A 74 10.69 -9.70 7.10
C ASP A 74 11.80 -9.99 6.07
N PRO A 75 11.69 -10.98 5.15
CA PRO A 75 12.75 -11.23 4.17
C PRO A 75 13.05 -10.02 3.28
N GLU A 76 12.02 -9.31 2.82
CA GLU A 76 12.19 -8.11 1.99
C GLU A 76 12.44 -6.87 2.86
N MET A 77 11.74 -6.73 3.99
CA MET A 77 11.92 -5.59 4.90
C MET A 77 13.37 -5.47 5.42
N ASN A 78 14.03 -6.61 5.67
CA ASN A 78 15.40 -6.65 6.19
C ASN A 78 16.49 -6.41 5.13
N MET A 79 16.12 -6.18 3.86
CA MET A 79 17.09 -5.77 2.84
C MET A 79 17.67 -4.39 3.15
N GLY A 80 18.98 -4.19 2.91
CA GLY A 80 19.67 -2.94 3.27
C GLY A 80 19.06 -1.67 2.66
N ALA A 81 18.50 -1.76 1.44
CA ALA A 81 17.79 -0.64 0.81
C ALA A 81 16.53 -0.21 1.59
N ASN A 82 15.90 -1.13 2.31
CA ASN A 82 14.66 -0.94 3.06
C ASN A 82 14.90 -0.49 4.50
N ALA A 83 16.16 -0.21 4.89
CA ALA A 83 16.49 0.26 6.23
C ALA A 83 15.64 1.46 6.67
N GLY A 84 14.96 1.29 7.81
CA GLY A 84 14.07 2.26 8.44
C GLY A 84 12.61 2.20 7.98
N LEU A 85 12.25 1.38 6.99
CA LEU A 85 10.87 1.27 6.48
C LEU A 85 9.92 0.50 7.43
N ASP A 86 10.44 -0.21 8.43
CA ASP A 86 9.66 -0.82 9.52
C ASP A 86 8.70 0.17 10.19
N LYS A 87 9.14 1.43 10.32
CA LYS A 87 8.30 2.49 10.90
C LYS A 87 7.06 2.76 10.05
N ALA A 88 7.18 2.74 8.73
CA ALA A 88 6.05 2.88 7.81
C ALA A 88 5.14 1.65 7.86
N ARG A 89 5.71 0.44 7.88
CA ARG A 89 4.96 -0.81 8.09
C ARG A 89 4.11 -0.76 9.36
N GLY A 90 4.70 -0.34 10.49
CA GLY A 90 3.99 -0.23 11.76
C GLY A 90 2.86 0.81 11.77
N TYR A 91 2.90 1.83 10.91
CA TYR A 91 1.77 2.74 10.73
C TYR A 91 0.64 2.09 9.93
N LEU A 92 0.97 1.41 8.83
CA LEU A 92 -0.02 0.77 7.98
C LEU A 92 -0.69 -0.43 8.65
N GLN A 93 0.05 -1.16 9.49
CA GLN A 93 -0.52 -2.25 10.30
C GLN A 93 -1.66 -1.75 11.20
N LYS A 94 -1.50 -0.58 11.85
CA LYS A 94 -2.56 0.00 12.68
C LYS A 94 -3.82 0.36 11.89
N ILE A 95 -3.65 0.86 10.67
CA ILE A 95 -4.78 1.13 9.77
C ILE A 95 -5.47 -0.18 9.37
N HIS A 96 -4.69 -1.21 9.06
CA HIS A 96 -5.22 -2.53 8.72
C HIS A 96 -6.04 -3.13 9.87
N GLU A 97 -5.50 -3.12 11.09
CA GLU A 97 -6.17 -3.59 12.30
C GLU A 97 -7.45 -2.79 12.61
N ALA A 98 -7.43 -1.46 12.41
CA ALA A 98 -8.58 -0.59 12.64
C ALA A 98 -9.73 -0.82 11.65
N LEU A 99 -9.41 -1.14 10.39
CA LEU A 99 -10.41 -1.31 9.33
C LEU A 99 -10.88 -2.77 9.17
N GLY A 100 -10.12 -3.75 9.68
CA GLY A 100 -10.53 -5.15 9.73
C GLY A 100 -10.73 -5.78 8.34
N PHE A 101 -9.86 -5.45 7.37
CA PHE A 101 -9.95 -6.02 6.02
C PHE A 101 -9.43 -7.46 6.00
N TRP A 102 -10.31 -8.44 6.22
CA TRP A 102 -9.94 -9.87 6.22
C TRP A 102 -9.77 -10.49 4.82
N TRP A 103 -9.97 -9.71 3.75
CA TRP A 103 -10.01 -10.22 2.36
C TRP A 103 -8.68 -10.08 1.61
N TYR A 104 -7.78 -9.22 2.08
CA TYR A 104 -6.42 -9.14 1.54
C TYR A 104 -5.52 -10.01 2.41
N LEU A 105 -4.64 -10.77 1.74
CA LEU A 105 -3.65 -11.71 2.29
C LEU A 105 -3.35 -11.48 3.78
N PRO A 106 -3.36 -12.53 4.63
CA PRO A 106 -3.05 -12.38 6.05
C PRO A 106 -1.80 -11.52 6.22
N TRP A 107 -1.94 -10.49 7.06
CA TRP A 107 -0.80 -9.71 7.53
C TRP A 107 0.20 -10.60 8.25
#